data_AF-A0A7K2P4R4-F1
#
_entry.id   AF-A0A7K2P4R4-F1
#
_cell.length_a   1.000
_cell.length_b   1.000
_cell.length_c   1.000
_cell.angle_alpha   90.00
_cell.angle_beta   90.00
_cell.angle_gamma   90.00
#
_symmetry.space_group_name_H-M   'P 1'
#
loop_
_entity.id
_entity.type
_entity.pdbx_description
1 polymer ?
#
loop_
_entity_poly.entity_id
_entity_poly.type
_entity_poly.pdbx_seq_one_letter_code
_entity_poly.pdbx_strand_id
1 'polypeptide(L)'
;AVTRKLRGHTWRQAVQDLVRYMPDRPTAWYLRRMLSPRVTNVMATSMPLAEKGSLGETRVTGTALLPLLVPGHLCGVGLSFFGDWAEVSFVADRALPLGELLPELWEQAVRELEESVRR
;
A
#
# COMPACT_ATOMS: atom_id res chain seq x y z
N ALA A 1 27.00 -9.67 12.01
CA ALA A 1 25.73 -8.98 11.72
C ALA A 1 25.91 -7.44 11.71
N VAL A 2 26.45 -6.86 10.61
CA VAL A 2 26.59 -5.39 10.42
C VAL A 2 26.45 -5.01 8.93
N THR A 3 25.49 -5.60 8.22
CA THR A 3 25.21 -5.22 6.80
C THR A 3 23.74 -4.89 6.56
N ARG A 4 22.84 -5.22 7.50
CA ARG A 4 21.41 -4.92 7.42
C ARG A 4 21.04 -3.46 7.70
N LYS A 5 21.86 -2.72 8.48
CA LYS A 5 21.59 -1.31 8.85
C LYS A 5 22.11 -0.29 7.83
N LEU A 6 23.14 -0.62 7.06
CA LEU A 6 23.75 0.31 6.09
C LEU A 6 22.91 0.49 4.83
N ARG A 7 22.35 -0.59 4.26
CA ARG A 7 21.48 -0.47 3.06
C ARG A 7 20.21 0.33 3.30
N GLY A 8 19.70 0.36 4.54
CA GLY A 8 18.46 1.07 4.86
C GLY A 8 18.60 2.59 4.92
N HIS A 9 19.73 3.13 5.39
CA HIS A 9 19.89 4.59 5.53
C HIS A 9 20.25 5.27 4.22
N THR A 10 21.25 4.75 3.49
CA THR A 10 21.71 5.35 2.24
C THR A 10 20.69 5.21 1.11
N TRP A 11 19.94 4.10 1.05
CA TRP A 11 18.83 3.95 0.11
C TRP A 11 17.71 4.96 0.41
N ARG A 12 17.35 5.11 1.69
CA ARG A 12 16.33 6.09 2.10
C ARG A 12 16.78 7.52 1.79
N GLN A 13 18.06 7.85 1.99
CA GLN A 13 18.62 9.14 1.57
C GLN A 13 18.62 9.33 0.06
N ALA A 14 19.05 8.34 -0.72
CA ALA A 14 19.05 8.45 -2.18
C ALA A 14 17.63 8.61 -2.76
N VAL A 15 16.63 7.92 -2.18
CA VAL A 15 15.22 8.10 -2.55
C VAL A 15 14.72 9.49 -2.12
N GLN A 16 15.06 9.95 -0.92
CA GLN A 16 14.70 11.29 -0.45
C GLN A 16 15.35 12.40 -1.28
N ASP A 17 16.63 12.24 -1.65
CA ASP A 17 17.37 13.17 -2.50
C ASP A 17 16.80 13.17 -3.91
N LEU A 18 16.46 12.00 -4.47
CA LEU A 18 15.79 11.90 -5.75
C LEU A 18 14.45 12.67 -5.74
N VAL A 19 13.64 12.51 -4.69
CA VAL A 19 12.37 13.26 -4.53
C VAL A 19 12.62 14.76 -4.36
N ARG A 20 13.66 15.14 -3.60
CA ARG A 20 13.97 16.54 -3.30
C ARG A 20 14.55 17.31 -4.48
N TYR A 21 15.28 16.64 -5.36
CA TYR A 21 15.96 17.26 -6.51
C TYR A 21 15.30 16.95 -7.85
N MET A 22 14.14 16.28 -7.84
CA MET A 22 13.43 15.93 -9.06
C MET A 22 12.84 17.18 -9.73
N PRO A 23 13.19 17.49 -10.99
CA PRO A 23 12.62 18.64 -11.69
C PRO A 23 11.13 18.44 -11.97
N ASP A 24 10.32 19.47 -11.75
CA ASP A 24 8.85 19.39 -11.70
C ASP A 24 8.23 18.75 -12.95
N ARG A 25 8.64 19.17 -14.15
CA ARG A 25 7.99 18.75 -15.40
C ARG A 25 8.33 17.30 -15.80
N PRO A 26 9.60 16.86 -15.80
CA PRO A 26 9.93 15.45 -16.03
C PRO A 26 9.30 14.52 -14.99
N THR A 27 9.25 14.94 -13.74
CA THR A 27 8.64 14.18 -12.64
C THR A 27 7.14 14.06 -12.82
N ALA A 28 6.45 15.16 -13.10
CA ALA A 28 5.02 15.15 -13.40
C ALA A 28 4.70 14.30 -14.63
N TRP A 29 5.51 14.36 -15.69
CA TRP A 29 5.35 13.51 -16.87
C TRP A 29 5.55 12.03 -16.55
N TYR A 30 6.59 11.69 -15.80
CA TYR A 30 6.91 10.32 -15.40
C TYR A 30 5.85 9.73 -14.47
N LEU A 31 5.44 10.48 -13.44
CA LEU A 31 4.36 10.09 -12.52
C LEU A 31 3.03 9.94 -13.26
N ARG A 32 2.68 10.85 -14.18
CA ARG A 32 1.47 10.70 -15.01
C ARG A 32 1.51 9.45 -15.87
N ARG A 33 2.69 9.03 -16.32
CA ARG A 33 2.85 7.83 -17.15
C ARG A 33 2.78 6.54 -16.32
N MET A 34 3.44 6.52 -15.16
CA MET A 34 3.42 5.37 -14.26
C MET A 34 2.09 5.19 -13.54
N LEU A 35 1.44 6.30 -13.15
CA LEU A 35 0.17 6.30 -12.44
C LEU A 35 -1.00 6.60 -13.40
N SER A 36 -0.82 6.35 -14.69
CA SER A 36 -1.94 6.44 -15.62
C SER A 36 -2.83 5.22 -15.41
N PRO A 37 -4.15 5.39 -15.25
CA PRO A 37 -5.08 4.26 -15.20
C PRO A 37 -5.09 3.45 -16.51
N ARG A 38 -4.58 3.99 -17.63
CA ARG A 38 -4.41 3.24 -18.88
C ARG A 38 -3.27 2.21 -18.84
N VAL A 39 -2.38 2.33 -17.85
CA VAL A 39 -1.17 1.50 -17.70
C VAL A 39 -1.24 0.70 -16.40
N THR A 40 -1.87 1.26 -15.36
CA THR A 40 -2.03 0.64 -14.04
C THR A 40 -3.48 0.74 -13.62
N ASN A 41 -4.26 -0.31 -13.83
CA ASN A 41 -5.69 -0.32 -13.49
C ASN A 41 -5.93 -0.35 -11.97
N VAL A 42 -4.98 -0.91 -11.21
CA VAL A 42 -5.06 -1.07 -9.75
C VAL A 42 -3.72 -0.63 -9.15
N MET A 43 -3.79 0.28 -8.19
CA MET A 43 -2.64 0.62 -7.36
C MET A 43 -2.76 -0.14 -6.03
N ALA A 44 -1.82 -1.06 -5.80
CA ALA A 44 -1.69 -1.81 -4.57
C ALA A 44 -0.42 -1.39 -3.84
N THR A 45 -0.52 -1.07 -2.55
CA THR A 45 0.63 -0.80 -1.69
C THR A 45 0.69 -1.82 -0.58
N SER A 46 1.83 -2.51 -0.46
CA SER A 46 2.12 -3.42 0.66
C SER A 46 3.13 -2.76 1.59
N MET A 47 2.74 -2.56 2.86
CA MET A 47 3.61 -1.95 3.86
C MET A 47 3.81 -2.91 5.05
N PRO A 48 5.00 -3.52 5.20
CA PRO A 48 5.32 -4.28 6.39
C PRO A 48 5.53 -3.30 7.56
N LEU A 49 4.73 -3.45 8.61
CA LEU A 49 4.89 -2.67 9.83
C LEU A 49 5.73 -3.45 10.84
N ALA A 50 6.40 -2.75 11.75
CA ALA A 50 7.26 -3.39 12.74
C ALA A 50 6.44 -4.35 13.62
N GLU A 51 6.99 -5.53 13.97
CA GLU A 51 6.34 -6.54 14.83
C GLU A 51 5.88 -5.98 16.20
N LYS A 52 6.49 -4.88 16.64
CA LYS A 52 6.13 -4.12 17.85
C LYS A 52 6.30 -2.64 17.56
N GLY A 53 5.20 -1.90 17.53
CA GLY A 53 5.19 -0.44 17.44
C GLY A 53 4.77 0.18 18.77
N SER A 54 5.46 1.22 19.21
CA SER A 54 4.98 2.12 20.26
C SER A 54 5.14 3.57 19.82
N LEU A 55 4.22 4.42 20.26
CA LEU A 55 4.33 5.87 20.16
C LEU A 55 4.53 6.42 21.58
N GLY A 56 5.78 6.62 21.96
CA GLY A 56 6.16 6.84 23.36
C GLY A 56 5.79 5.61 24.21
N GLU A 57 5.03 5.85 25.28
CA GLU A 57 4.52 4.81 26.18
C GLU A 57 3.28 4.07 25.63
N THR A 58 2.70 4.53 24.52
CA THR A 58 1.48 3.93 23.96
C THR A 58 1.83 2.78 23.02
N ARG A 59 1.35 1.57 23.33
CA ARG A 59 1.49 0.41 22.45
C ARG A 59 0.53 0.52 21.28
N VAL A 60 1.06 0.36 20.06
CA VAL A 60 0.24 0.25 18.85
C VAL A 60 -0.41 -1.13 18.84
N THR A 61 -1.74 -1.17 18.79
CA THR A 61 -2.57 -2.39 18.70
C THR A 61 -3.13 -2.61 17.31
N GLY A 62 -3.02 -1.62 16.44
CA GLY A 62 -3.75 -1.46 15.20
C GLY A 62 -3.06 -0.49 14.25
N THR A 63 -3.17 -0.69 12.95
CA THR A 63 -2.71 0.23 11.91
C THR A 63 -3.67 0.19 10.74
N ALA A 64 -4.30 1.32 10.46
CA ALA A 64 -5.12 1.47 9.27
C ALA A 64 -4.29 2.05 8.13
N LEU A 65 -4.12 1.31 7.03
CA LEU A 65 -3.51 1.88 5.82
C LEU A 65 -4.59 2.63 5.05
N LEU A 66 -4.38 3.92 4.78
CA LEU A 66 -5.27 4.72 3.94
C LEU A 66 -4.61 4.91 2.56
N PRO A 67 -4.89 4.04 1.57
CA PRO A 67 -4.30 4.17 0.25
C PRO A 67 -4.78 5.45 -0.41
N LEU A 68 -3.84 6.21 -0.98
CA LEU A 68 -4.18 7.40 -1.77
C LEU A 68 -4.80 6.97 -3.10
N LEU A 69 -5.98 7.50 -3.41
CA LEU A 69 -6.56 7.36 -4.73
C LEU A 69 -5.92 8.37 -5.69
N VAL A 70 -5.05 7.89 -6.58
CA VAL A 70 -4.40 8.74 -7.57
C VAL A 70 -5.43 9.16 -8.63
N PRO A 71 -5.46 10.44 -9.06
CA PRO A 71 -6.41 10.92 -10.06
C PRO A 71 -6.55 10.00 -11.27
N GLY A 72 -7.78 9.65 -11.61
CA GLY A 72 -8.13 8.78 -12.73
C GLY A 72 -8.23 7.29 -12.39
N HIS A 73 -7.80 6.86 -11.20
CA HIS A 73 -8.09 5.50 -10.72
C HIS A 73 -9.44 5.45 -10.04
N LEU A 74 -10.13 4.32 -10.21
CA LEU A 74 -11.42 4.06 -9.56
C LEU A 74 -11.26 3.31 -8.24
N CYS A 75 -10.11 2.70 -7.98
CA CYS A 75 -9.83 1.93 -6.76
C CYS A 75 -8.35 1.98 -6.38
N GLY A 76 -8.07 2.09 -5.08
CA GLY A 76 -6.78 1.85 -4.46
C GLY A 76 -6.93 0.82 -3.34
N VAL A 77 -5.98 -0.11 -3.27
CA VAL A 77 -5.96 -1.18 -2.26
C VAL A 77 -4.68 -1.06 -1.42
N GLY A 78 -4.85 -1.04 -0.11
CA GLY A 78 -3.76 -1.09 0.85
C GLY A 78 -3.71 -2.46 1.50
N LEU A 79 -2.52 -3.03 1.63
CA LEU A 79 -2.27 -4.21 2.45
C LEU A 79 -1.20 -3.86 3.49
N SER A 80 -1.51 -4.07 4.75
CA SER A 80 -0.57 -3.87 5.85
C SER A 80 -0.51 -5.09 6.75
N PHE A 81 0.68 -5.37 7.27
CA PHE A 81 0.93 -6.48 8.18
C PHE A 81 1.49 -5.93 9.48
N PHE A 82 0.89 -6.31 10.61
CA PHE A 82 1.38 -5.93 11.93
C PHE A 82 1.26 -7.12 12.88
N GLY A 83 2.37 -7.64 13.41
CA GLY A 83 2.34 -8.82 14.25
C GLY A 83 1.80 -10.06 13.53
N ASP A 84 0.74 -10.66 14.08
CA ASP A 84 0.08 -11.87 13.59
C ASP A 84 -1.15 -11.60 12.72
N TRP A 85 -1.47 -10.34 12.44
CA TRP A 85 -2.63 -9.96 11.65
C TRP A 85 -2.24 -9.14 10.42
N ALA A 86 -3.06 -9.29 9.38
CA ALA A 86 -3.00 -8.53 8.15
C ALA A 86 -4.28 -7.72 8.02
N GLU A 87 -4.16 -6.48 7.57
CA GLU A 87 -5.27 -5.60 7.25
C GLU A 87 -5.25 -5.28 5.76
N VAL A 88 -6.41 -5.37 5.13
CA VAL A 88 -6.66 -4.87 3.78
C VAL A 88 -7.62 -3.70 3.85
N SER A 89 -7.28 -2.62 3.15
CA SER A 89 -8.09 -1.44 3.03
C SER A 89 -8.40 -1.12 1.58
N PHE A 90 -9.62 -0.67 1.33
CA PHE A 90 -10.10 -0.30 0.01
C PHE A 90 -10.51 1.17 0.02
N VAL A 91 -10.02 1.92 -0.96
CA VAL A 91 -10.50 3.27 -1.25
C VAL A 91 -11.02 3.26 -2.69
N ALA A 92 -12.32 3.41 -2.84
CA ALA A 92 -12.98 3.42 -4.14
C ALA A 92 -13.53 4.82 -4.46
N ASP A 93 -13.39 5.23 -5.72
CA ASP A 93 -14.17 6.33 -6.26
C ASP A 93 -15.65 5.92 -6.34
N ARG A 94 -16.57 6.85 -6.14
CA ARG A 94 -18.01 6.57 -6.29
C ARG A 94 -18.41 6.18 -7.71
N ALA A 95 -17.58 6.50 -8.69
CA ALA A 95 -17.76 6.06 -10.07
C ALA A 95 -17.45 4.57 -10.27
N LEU A 96 -16.86 3.87 -9.30
CA LEU A 96 -16.68 2.42 -9.35
C LEU A 96 -18.00 1.71 -9.00
N PRO A 97 -18.64 1.00 -9.94
CA PRO A 97 -19.84 0.25 -9.62
C PRO A 97 -19.54 -0.85 -8.60
N LEU A 98 -20.38 -0.97 -7.57
CA LEU A 98 -20.27 -1.97 -6.51
C LEU A 98 -18.95 -1.88 -5.71
N GLY A 99 -18.27 -0.72 -5.73
CA GLY A 99 -17.01 -0.52 -5.00
C GLY A 99 -17.15 -0.74 -3.48
N GLU A 100 -18.34 -0.50 -2.94
CA GLU A 100 -18.69 -0.76 -1.55
C GLU A 100 -18.67 -2.25 -1.17
N LEU A 101 -18.82 -3.15 -2.14
CA LEU A 101 -18.81 -4.61 -1.91
C LEU A 101 -17.39 -5.19 -1.86
N LEU A 102 -16.35 -4.41 -2.18
CA LEU A 102 -14.96 -4.89 -2.23
C LEU A 102 -14.49 -5.58 -0.94
N PRO A 103 -14.79 -5.09 0.28
CA PRO A 103 -14.42 -5.79 1.51
C PRO A 103 -15.06 -7.19 1.62
N GLU A 104 -16.36 -7.30 1.30
CA GLU A 104 -17.09 -8.56 1.38
C GLU A 104 -16.59 -9.57 0.34
N LEU A 105 -16.34 -9.10 -0.89
CA LEU A 105 -15.75 -9.91 -1.96
C LEU A 105 -14.35 -10.39 -1.60
N TRP A 106 -13.55 -9.56 -0.93
CA TRP A 106 -12.23 -9.96 -0.44
C TRP A 106 -12.33 -11.07 0.61
N GLU A 107 -13.19 -10.92 1.62
CA GLU A 107 -13.39 -11.96 2.64
C GLU A 107 -13.89 -13.27 2.03
N GLN A 108 -14.79 -13.20 1.04
CA GLN A 108 -15.22 -14.38 0.31
C GLN A 108 -14.04 -15.05 -0.42
N ALA A 109 -13.25 -14.30 -1.17
CA ALA A 109 -12.11 -14.83 -1.91
C ALA A 109 -11.06 -15.47 -0.98
N VAL A 110 -10.83 -14.88 0.20
CA VAL A 110 -9.93 -15.46 1.23
C VAL A 110 -10.49 -16.80 1.73
N ARG A 111 -11.78 -16.87 2.05
CA ARG A 111 -12.44 -18.13 2.48
C ARG A 111 -12.33 -19.22 1.41
N GLU A 112 -12.61 -18.88 0.16
CA GLU A 112 -12.49 -19.83 -0.96
C GLU A 112 -11.04 -20.36 -1.11
N LEU A 113 -10.05 -19.49 -0.93
CA LEU A 113 -8.65 -19.88 -0.96
C LEU A 113 -8.31 -20.83 0.21
N GLU A 114 -8.75 -20.52 1.43
CA GLU A 114 -8.56 -21.40 2.59
C GLU A 114 -9.17 -22.79 2.40
N GLU A 115 -10.35 -22.87 1.79
CA GLU A 115 -11.00 -24.14 1.48
C GLU A 115 -10.22 -24.93 0.42
N SER A 116 -9.66 -24.25 -0.59
CA SER A 116 -8.86 -24.88 -1.63
C SER A 116 -7.55 -25.48 -1.12
N VAL A 117 -6.92 -24.86 -0.12
CA VAL A 117 -5.66 -25.33 0.48
C VAL A 117 -5.88 -26.54 1.40
N ARG A 118 -7.11 -26.73 1.90
CA ARG A 118 -7.47 -27.85 2.78
C ARG A 118 -7.88 -29.12 2.01
N ARG A 119 -8.12 -29.04 0.71
CA ARG A 119 -8.43 -30.18 -0.17
C ARG A 119 -7.17 -30.77 -0.76
#